data_AF-A0A7Z9WJ54-F1
#
_entry.id   AF-A0A7Z9WJ54-F1
#
_cell.length_a   1.000
_cell.length_b   1.000
_cell.length_c   1.000
_cell.angle_alpha   90.00
_cell.angle_beta   90.00
_cell.angle_gamma   90.00
#
_symmetry.space_group_name_H-M   'P 1'
#
loop_
_entity.id
_entity.type
_entity.pdbx_description
1 polymer ?
#
loop_
_entity_poly.entity_id
_entity_poly.type
_entity_poly.pdbx_seq_one_letter_code
_entity_poly.pdbx_strand_id
1 'polypeptide(L)'
;MTRRREMIKIKAPPEWGIEPVPEKHRILGFLDYFALWSSLGVGLLVLLAGTLLVPGLGLGRALLAIVVGTAIGNLLLALAGVVGSDHAIPTMVMLRPVLGIRGSYLPTILNIVQLIGWGAFEVIVMAEAANTISQTLFGFSNYLLWALFFAAWCTLLAVGGPLVVVRQWLEKFAIWPVYGITIYLTWYLFSHHDIGALLRQAGTGELPFWLAVDLVVAMP
;
A
#
# COMPACT_ATOMS: atom_id res chain seq x y z
N MET A 1 14.43 26.33 -40.32
CA MET A 1 13.53 25.26 -39.84
C MET A 1 14.00 24.80 -38.46
N THR A 2 13.53 25.46 -37.40
CA THR A 2 13.91 25.18 -36.00
C THR A 2 12.90 24.24 -35.38
N ARG A 3 13.29 22.97 -35.17
CA ARG A 3 12.54 21.96 -34.42
C ARG A 3 12.30 22.47 -32.99
N ARG A 4 11.07 22.90 -32.70
CA ARG A 4 10.61 23.22 -31.35
C ARG A 4 10.56 21.92 -30.56
N ARG A 5 11.41 21.80 -29.52
CA ARG A 5 11.35 20.71 -28.53
C ARG A 5 9.92 20.67 -27.97
N GLU A 6 9.22 19.56 -28.19
CA GLU A 6 7.99 19.26 -27.48
C GLU A 6 8.33 19.10 -26.00
N MET A 7 8.19 20.19 -25.25
CA MET A 7 8.19 20.12 -23.80
C MET A 7 6.99 19.28 -23.39
N ILE A 8 7.24 18.15 -22.72
CA ILE A 8 6.24 17.34 -22.05
C ILE A 8 5.42 18.31 -21.16
N LYS A 9 4.25 18.72 -21.64
CA LYS A 9 3.33 19.54 -20.86
C LYS A 9 2.72 18.62 -19.82
N ILE A 10 3.33 18.59 -18.64
CA ILE A 10 2.72 18.04 -17.43
C ILE A 10 1.48 18.90 -17.17
N LYS A 11 0.33 18.44 -17.66
CA LYS A 11 -0.95 19.12 -17.45
C LYS A 11 -1.42 18.68 -16.08
N ALA A 12 -1.26 19.55 -15.08
CA ALA A 12 -1.80 19.30 -13.76
C ALA A 12 -3.31 18.97 -13.90
N PRO A 13 -3.79 17.92 -13.24
CA PRO A 13 -5.20 17.61 -13.23
C PRO A 13 -5.99 18.78 -12.61
N PRO A 14 -7.25 19.01 -13.02
CA PRO A 14 -8.06 20.06 -12.40
C PRO A 14 -8.18 19.79 -10.90
N GLU A 15 -7.99 20.81 -10.06
CA GLU A 15 -8.19 20.70 -8.62
C GLU A 15 -9.63 21.10 -8.31
N TRP A 16 -10.49 20.11 -8.00
CA TRP A 16 -11.88 20.34 -7.58
C TRP A 16 -12.02 20.74 -6.10
N GLY A 17 -10.91 20.77 -5.35
CA GLY A 17 -10.87 21.24 -3.97
C GLY A 17 -11.84 20.48 -3.06
N ILE A 18 -12.89 21.18 -2.59
CA ILE A 18 -13.94 20.63 -1.71
C ILE A 18 -15.23 20.27 -2.46
N GLU A 19 -15.31 20.58 -3.76
CA GLU A 19 -16.50 20.34 -4.57
C GLU A 19 -16.53 18.88 -5.09
N PRO A 20 -17.72 18.31 -5.32
CA PRO A 20 -17.85 16.99 -5.91
C PRO A 20 -17.21 16.89 -7.29
N VAL A 21 -16.48 15.81 -7.55
CA VAL A 21 -15.90 15.54 -8.88
C VAL A 21 -17.03 15.26 -9.89
N PRO A 22 -17.08 15.99 -11.03
CA PRO A 22 -18.07 15.77 -12.08
C PRO A 22 -18.00 14.36 -12.67
N GLU A 23 -19.15 13.79 -13.03
CA GLU A 23 -19.26 12.42 -13.57
C GLU A 23 -18.32 12.14 -14.74
N LYS A 24 -18.15 13.11 -15.66
CA LYS A 24 -17.23 13.01 -16.81
C LYS A 24 -15.75 12.76 -16.44
N HIS A 25 -15.38 12.98 -15.18
CA HIS A 25 -14.03 12.76 -14.66
C HIS A 25 -13.95 11.56 -13.70
N ARG A 26 -15.07 10.86 -13.45
CA ARG A 26 -15.13 9.59 -12.71
C ARG A 26 -14.80 8.43 -13.64
N ILE A 27 -13.52 8.32 -14.01
CA ILE A 27 -13.04 7.43 -15.07
C ILE A 27 -12.44 6.12 -14.57
N LEU A 28 -12.35 5.93 -13.24
CA LEU A 28 -11.78 4.72 -12.65
C LEU A 28 -12.76 3.56 -12.81
N GLY A 29 -12.37 2.57 -13.60
CA GLY A 29 -13.13 1.33 -13.81
C GLY A 29 -12.75 0.23 -12.82
N PHE A 30 -13.41 -0.92 -12.95
CA PHE A 30 -13.13 -2.11 -12.14
C PHE A 30 -11.66 -2.55 -12.23
N LEU A 31 -11.07 -2.54 -13.42
CA LEU A 31 -9.69 -2.96 -13.63
C LEU A 31 -8.69 -2.01 -12.97
N ASP A 32 -8.95 -0.70 -13.01
CA ASP A 32 -8.10 0.30 -12.38
C ASP A 32 -8.15 0.15 -10.85
N TYR A 33 -9.34 -0.10 -10.29
CA TYR A 33 -9.48 -0.43 -8.86
C TYR A 33 -8.79 -1.74 -8.51
N PHE A 34 -8.95 -2.80 -9.31
CA PHE A 34 -8.28 -4.08 -9.08
C PHE A 34 -6.75 -3.93 -9.10
N ALA A 35 -6.22 -3.21 -10.08
CA ALA A 35 -4.80 -2.92 -10.21
C ALA A 35 -4.28 -2.10 -9.01
N LEU A 36 -5.00 -1.04 -8.62
CA LEU A 36 -4.66 -0.21 -7.47
C LEU A 36 -4.63 -1.02 -6.17
N TRP A 37 -5.71 -1.75 -5.87
CA TRP A 37 -5.83 -2.53 -4.65
C TRP A 37 -4.87 -3.71 -4.61
N SER A 38 -4.66 -4.40 -5.73
CA SER A 38 -3.69 -5.49 -5.77
C SER A 38 -2.25 -4.99 -5.62
N SER A 39 -1.94 -3.78 -6.08
CA SER A 39 -0.61 -3.20 -5.87
C SER A 39 -0.37 -2.83 -4.41
N LEU A 40 -1.41 -2.38 -3.68
CA LEU A 40 -1.34 -2.10 -2.24
C LEU A 40 -1.25 -3.39 -1.42
N GLY A 41 -1.98 -4.43 -1.81
CA GLY A 41 -2.01 -5.71 -1.09
C GLY A 41 -0.74 -6.57 -1.23
N VAL A 42 0.17 -6.25 -2.15
CA VAL A 42 1.45 -6.98 -2.29
C VAL A 42 2.59 -6.08 -1.82
N GLY A 43 2.68 -5.92 -0.50
CA GLY A 43 3.72 -5.14 0.17
C GLY A 43 4.62 -6.00 1.05
N LEU A 44 5.81 -5.48 1.38
CA LEU A 44 6.74 -6.13 2.31
C LEU A 44 6.11 -6.35 3.69
N LEU A 45 5.22 -5.45 4.12
CA LEU A 45 4.51 -5.56 5.39
C LEU A 45 3.64 -6.80 5.47
N VAL A 46 3.02 -7.23 4.37
CA VAL A 46 2.22 -8.47 4.33
C VAL A 46 3.11 -9.69 4.53
N LEU A 47 4.32 -9.68 3.96
CA LEU A 47 5.33 -10.71 4.20
C LEU A 47 5.77 -10.71 5.67
N LEU A 48 6.06 -9.53 6.22
CA LEU A 48 6.43 -9.37 7.64
C LEU A 48 5.32 -9.87 8.56
N ALA A 49 4.06 -9.52 8.30
CA ALA A 49 2.90 -10.01 9.03
C ALA A 49 2.86 -11.55 9.03
N GLY A 50 3.08 -12.18 7.87
CA GLY A 50 3.20 -13.63 7.77
C GLY A 50 4.30 -14.20 8.68
N THR A 51 5.49 -13.59 8.69
CA THR A 51 6.60 -14.03 9.55
C THR A 51 6.32 -13.86 11.04
N LEU A 52 5.48 -12.90 11.43
CA LEU A 52 5.07 -12.68 12.82
C LEU A 52 3.98 -13.66 13.26
N LEU A 53 3.02 -13.98 12.38
CA LEU A 53 1.85 -14.80 12.71
C LEU A 53 2.15 -16.31 12.74
N VAL A 54 2.96 -16.80 11.79
CA VAL A 54 3.21 -18.24 11.62
C VAL A 54 3.87 -18.87 12.87
N PRO A 55 4.89 -18.28 13.50
CA PRO A 55 5.49 -18.85 14.72
C PRO A 55 4.49 -18.95 15.88
N GLY A 56 3.60 -17.97 16.03
CA GLY A 56 2.63 -17.93 17.15
C GLY A 56 1.45 -18.89 16.99
N LEU A 57 0.94 -19.07 15.77
CA LEU A 57 -0.32 -19.79 15.51
C LEU A 57 -0.16 -21.12 14.76
N GLY A 58 0.97 -21.31 14.08
CA GLY A 58 1.13 -22.32 13.04
C GLY A 58 0.54 -21.86 11.70
N LEU A 59 1.03 -22.44 10.60
CA LEU A 59 0.74 -21.97 9.25
C LEU A 59 -0.77 -21.96 8.93
N GLY A 60 -1.50 -23.03 9.26
CA GLY A 60 -2.93 -23.14 8.94
C GLY A 60 -3.81 -22.10 9.65
N ARG A 61 -3.55 -21.86 10.94
CA ARG A 61 -4.28 -20.85 11.73
C ARG A 61 -3.87 -19.43 11.33
N ALA A 62 -2.61 -19.19 11.01
CA ALA A 62 -2.15 -17.91 10.49
C ALA A 62 -2.83 -17.56 9.16
N LEU A 63 -2.91 -18.50 8.21
CA LEU A 63 -3.63 -18.30 6.95
C LEU A 63 -5.12 -18.01 7.16
N LEU A 64 -5.77 -18.74 8.09
CA LEU A 64 -7.18 -18.48 8.40
C LEU A 64 -7.38 -17.10 9.04
N ALA A 65 -6.48 -16.69 9.95
CA ALA A 65 -6.50 -15.36 10.53
C ALA A 65 -6.33 -14.26 9.48
N ILE A 66 -5.43 -14.47 8.51
CA ILE A 66 -5.22 -13.55 7.38
C ILE A 66 -6.51 -13.43 6.55
N VAL A 67 -7.10 -14.55 6.12
CA VAL A 67 -8.32 -14.53 5.30
C VAL A 67 -9.47 -13.83 6.03
N VAL A 68 -9.68 -14.15 7.31
CA VAL A 68 -10.76 -13.55 8.11
C VAL A 68 -10.51 -12.06 8.35
N GLY A 69 -9.28 -11.70 8.73
CA GLY A 69 -8.89 -10.31 8.98
C GLY A 69 -9.02 -9.45 7.71
N THR A 70 -8.47 -9.91 6.59
CA THR A 70 -8.59 -9.22 5.30
C THR A 70 -10.05 -9.09 4.85
N ALA A 71 -10.89 -10.13 5.05
CA ALA A 71 -12.31 -10.04 4.70
C ALA A 71 -13.04 -8.96 5.52
N ILE A 72 -12.78 -8.90 6.82
CA ILE A 72 -13.36 -7.88 7.72
C ILE A 72 -12.85 -6.48 7.35
N GLY A 73 -11.53 -6.32 7.21
CA GLY A 73 -10.91 -5.04 6.85
C GLY A 73 -11.41 -4.52 5.50
N ASN A 74 -11.43 -5.38 4.47
CA ASN A 74 -11.92 -5.01 3.14
C ASN A 74 -13.40 -4.67 3.13
N LEU A 75 -14.23 -5.31 3.97
CA LEU A 75 -15.64 -4.97 4.09
C LEU A 75 -15.82 -3.55 4.66
N LEU A 76 -15.11 -3.21 5.74
CA LEU A 76 -15.15 -1.87 6.33
C LEU A 76 -14.68 -0.81 5.34
N LEU A 77 -13.60 -1.12 4.61
CA LEU A 77 -13.05 -0.26 3.58
C LEU A 77 -13.99 -0.08 2.39
N ALA A 78 -14.66 -1.15 1.94
CA ALA A 78 -15.64 -1.11 0.87
C ALA A 78 -16.84 -0.24 1.26
N LEU A 79 -17.34 -0.34 2.50
CA LEU A 79 -18.42 0.50 3.00
C LEU A 79 -18.05 1.99 2.95
N ALA A 80 -16.84 2.35 3.40
CA ALA A 80 -16.34 3.72 3.29
C ALA A 80 -16.14 4.15 1.81
N GLY A 81 -15.68 3.22 0.96
CA GLY A 81 -15.50 3.43 -0.47
C GLY A 81 -16.80 3.73 -1.22
N VAL A 82 -17.89 3.03 -0.90
CA VAL A 82 -19.22 3.27 -1.48
C VAL A 82 -19.66 4.71 -1.21
N VAL A 83 -19.61 5.14 0.06
CA VAL A 83 -19.99 6.52 0.45
C VAL A 83 -19.13 7.56 -0.28
N GLY A 84 -17.83 7.31 -0.40
CA GLY A 84 -16.90 8.18 -1.13
C GLY A 84 -17.18 8.24 -2.64
N SER A 85 -17.58 7.12 -3.24
CA SER A 85 -17.91 7.03 -4.66
C SER A 85 -19.23 7.74 -5.02
N ASP A 86 -20.23 7.67 -4.12
CA ASP A 86 -21.53 8.30 -4.31
C ASP A 86 -21.41 9.83 -4.25
N HIS A 87 -20.72 10.34 -3.22
CA HIS A 87 -20.61 11.77 -2.99
C HIS A 87 -19.48 12.43 -3.80
N ALA A 88 -18.46 11.65 -4.20
CA ALA A 88 -17.29 12.11 -4.95
C ALA A 88 -16.61 13.37 -4.38
N ILE A 89 -16.65 13.52 -3.05
CA ILE A 89 -15.97 14.58 -2.29
C ILE A 89 -14.83 13.98 -1.46
N PRO A 90 -13.80 14.77 -1.11
CA PRO A 90 -12.70 14.28 -0.29
C PRO A 90 -13.19 13.75 1.07
N THR A 91 -12.55 12.68 1.56
CA THR A 91 -12.88 12.03 2.84
C THR A 91 -12.99 13.01 4.00
N MET A 92 -12.08 13.99 4.08
CA MET A 92 -12.10 15.00 5.15
C MET A 92 -13.29 15.96 5.08
N VAL A 93 -13.86 16.16 3.90
CA VAL A 93 -15.11 16.93 3.72
C VAL A 93 -16.31 16.07 4.12
N MET A 94 -16.28 14.75 3.86
CA MET A 94 -17.35 13.82 4.27
C MET A 94 -17.55 13.73 5.78
N LEU A 95 -16.55 14.09 6.59
CA LEU A 95 -16.65 14.08 8.06
C LEU A 95 -17.38 15.32 8.63
N ARG A 96 -17.54 16.38 7.83
CA ARG A 96 -18.12 17.66 8.30
C ARG A 96 -19.59 17.57 8.71
N PRO A 97 -20.48 16.79 8.05
CA PRO A 97 -21.87 16.67 8.49
C PRO A 97 -22.03 16.05 9.88
N VAL A 98 -21.11 15.15 10.28
CA VAL A 98 -21.18 14.43 11.58
C VAL A 98 -20.48 15.22 12.69
N LEU A 99 -19.30 15.76 12.42
CA LEU A 99 -18.44 16.40 13.42
C LEU A 99 -18.50 17.94 13.37
N GLY A 100 -19.18 18.51 12.38
CA GLY A 100 -19.10 19.93 12.06
C GLY A 100 -17.79 20.31 11.38
N ILE A 101 -17.73 21.54 10.85
CA ILE A 101 -16.54 22.06 10.16
C ILE A 101 -15.34 22.10 11.11
N ARG A 102 -15.51 22.63 12.32
CA ARG A 102 -14.44 22.72 13.32
C ARG A 102 -14.05 21.35 13.89
N GLY A 103 -15.01 20.44 14.09
CA GLY A 103 -14.71 19.09 14.57
C GLY A 103 -13.97 18.22 13.56
N SER A 104 -14.17 18.44 12.25
CA SER A 104 -13.46 17.71 11.20
C SER A 104 -11.94 17.95 11.17
N TYR A 105 -11.43 19.01 11.81
CA TYR A 105 -9.99 19.28 11.87
C TYR A 105 -9.23 18.22 12.67
N LEU A 106 -9.84 17.69 13.74
CA LEU A 106 -9.19 16.66 14.56
C LEU A 106 -8.87 15.38 13.77
N PRO A 107 -9.83 14.69 13.11
CA PRO A 107 -9.53 13.53 12.29
C PRO A 107 -8.66 13.86 11.08
N THR A 108 -8.74 15.09 10.55
CA THR A 108 -7.85 15.55 9.48
C THR A 108 -6.39 15.60 9.94
N ILE A 109 -6.12 16.20 11.10
CA ILE A 109 -4.76 16.27 11.66
C ILE A 109 -4.23 14.88 11.99
N LEU A 110 -5.05 14.02 12.60
CA LEU A 110 -4.66 12.64 12.90
C LEU A 110 -4.33 11.86 11.62
N ASN A 111 -5.13 12.02 10.56
CA ASN A 111 -4.86 11.40 9.28
C ASN A 111 -3.56 11.93 8.64
N ILE A 112 -3.29 13.23 8.72
CA ILE A 112 -2.01 13.79 8.25
C ILE A 112 -0.82 13.16 9.00
N VAL A 113 -0.91 13.08 10.34
CA VAL A 113 0.15 12.46 11.15
C VAL A 113 0.34 10.99 10.78
N GLN A 114 -0.75 10.24 10.58
CA GLN A 114 -0.71 8.86 10.14
C GLN A 114 -0.08 8.70 8.75
N LEU A 115 -0.41 9.56 7.80
CA LEU A 115 0.19 9.57 6.46
C LEU A 115 1.69 9.91 6.48
N ILE A 116 2.11 10.84 7.34
CA ILE A 116 3.53 11.15 7.55
C ILE A 116 4.27 9.94 8.14
N GLY A 117 3.69 9.32 9.18
CA GLY A 117 4.25 8.12 9.80
C GLY A 117 4.38 6.97 8.80
N TRP A 118 3.34 6.75 7.99
CA TRP A 118 3.33 5.75 6.94
C TRP A 118 4.39 6.03 5.87
N GLY A 119 4.44 7.25 5.33
CA GLY A 119 5.42 7.64 4.32
C GLY A 119 6.87 7.53 4.82
N ALA A 120 7.13 7.90 6.09
CA ALA A 120 8.44 7.73 6.70
C ALA A 120 8.83 6.25 6.83
N PHE A 121 7.90 5.40 7.27
CA PHE A 121 8.12 3.97 7.39
C PHE A 121 8.47 3.31 6.04
N GLU A 122 7.74 3.65 4.97
CA GLU A 122 8.04 3.15 3.62
C GLU A 122 9.44 3.56 3.14
N VAL A 123 9.86 4.81 3.41
CA VAL A 123 11.21 5.27 3.06
C VAL A 123 12.29 4.52 3.85
N ILE A 124 12.07 4.24 5.14
CA ILE A 124 13.00 3.45 5.97
C ILE A 124 13.17 2.05 5.38
N VAL A 125 12.06 1.39 5.05
CA VAL A 125 12.06 0.03 4.48
C VAL A 125 12.78 0.01 3.12
N MET A 126 12.50 0.95 2.23
CA MET A 126 13.17 1.07 0.93
C MET A 126 14.67 1.30 1.10
N ALA A 127 15.07 2.18 2.03
CA ALA A 127 16.47 2.47 2.32
C ALA A 127 17.22 1.25 2.87
N GLU A 128 16.60 0.50 3.78
CA GLU A 128 17.18 -0.70 4.37
C GLU A 128 17.37 -1.81 3.32
N ALA A 129 16.36 -2.02 2.47
CA ALA A 129 16.44 -2.97 1.35
C ALA A 129 17.58 -2.59 0.38
N ALA A 130 17.65 -1.32 -0.03
CA ALA A 130 18.70 -0.86 -0.93
C ALA A 130 20.10 -0.92 -0.29
N ASN A 131 20.23 -0.61 1.00
CA ASN A 131 21.48 -0.72 1.72
C ASN A 131 21.97 -2.18 1.78
N THR A 132 21.08 -3.13 2.08
CA THR A 132 21.40 -4.56 2.11
C THR A 132 21.84 -5.07 0.73
N ILE A 133 21.14 -4.66 -0.33
CA ILE A 133 21.49 -5.03 -1.71
C ILE A 133 22.86 -4.43 -2.09
N SER A 134 23.07 -3.15 -1.77
CA SER A 134 24.32 -2.44 -2.05
C SER A 134 25.52 -3.06 -1.34
N GLN A 135 25.34 -3.46 -0.07
CA GLN A 135 26.38 -4.15 0.69
C GLN A 135 26.72 -5.51 0.08
N THR A 136 25.69 -6.26 -0.35
CA THR A 136 25.87 -7.61 -0.90
C THR A 136 26.53 -7.60 -2.28
N LEU A 137 26.18 -6.64 -3.14
CA LEU A 137 26.66 -6.58 -4.53
C LEU A 137 27.96 -5.77 -4.70
N PHE A 138 28.11 -4.68 -3.94
CA PHE A 138 29.17 -3.70 -4.13
C PHE A 138 30.06 -3.52 -2.89
N GLY A 139 29.76 -4.17 -1.76
CA GLY A 139 30.49 -3.99 -0.50
C GLY A 139 30.31 -2.60 0.14
N PHE A 140 29.36 -1.81 -0.34
CA PHE A 140 29.11 -0.44 0.11
C PHE A 140 27.83 -0.38 0.93
N SER A 141 27.92 0.08 2.19
CA SER A 141 26.76 0.31 3.06
C SER A 141 26.69 1.78 3.46
N ASN A 142 25.63 2.47 3.05
CA ASN A 142 25.32 3.83 3.50
C ASN A 142 23.80 4.05 3.52
N TYR A 143 23.20 3.70 4.65
CA TYR A 143 21.76 3.85 4.88
C TYR A 143 21.29 5.30 4.68
N LEU A 144 22.02 6.29 5.19
CA LEU A 144 21.60 7.69 5.10
C LEU A 144 21.52 8.18 3.65
N LEU A 145 22.48 7.75 2.81
CA LEU A 145 22.46 8.06 1.38
C LEU A 145 21.21 7.50 0.70
N TRP A 146 20.89 6.22 0.96
CA TRP A 146 19.70 5.58 0.39
C TRP A 146 18.40 6.20 0.91
N ALA A 147 18.32 6.51 2.21
CA ALA A 147 17.17 7.16 2.81
C ALA A 147 16.91 8.55 2.20
N LEU A 148 17.95 9.38 2.05
CA LEU A 148 17.83 10.70 1.42
C LEU A 148 17.48 10.58 -0.06
N PHE A 149 18.05 9.60 -0.77
CA PHE A 149 17.72 9.34 -2.17
C PHE A 149 16.24 9.01 -2.35
N PHE A 150 15.70 8.04 -1.59
CA PHE A 150 14.28 7.68 -1.69
C PHE A 150 13.35 8.78 -1.19
N ALA A 151 13.69 9.49 -0.11
CA ALA A 151 12.90 10.62 0.36
C ALA A 151 12.81 11.73 -0.71
N ALA A 152 13.93 12.09 -1.34
CA ALA A 152 13.96 13.06 -2.42
C ALA A 152 13.17 12.56 -3.64
N TRP A 153 13.35 11.30 -4.02
CA TRP A 153 12.65 10.67 -5.14
C TRP A 153 11.13 10.67 -4.94
N CYS A 154 10.66 10.21 -3.78
CA CYS A 154 9.23 10.22 -3.41
C CYS A 154 8.67 11.65 -3.38
N THR A 155 9.43 12.62 -2.87
CA THR A 155 9.02 14.03 -2.86
C THR A 155 8.87 14.58 -4.29
N LEU A 156 9.80 14.26 -5.18
CA LEU A 156 9.74 14.64 -6.60
C LEU A 156 8.51 14.02 -7.28
N LEU A 157 8.22 12.75 -7.01
CA LEU A 157 7.02 12.07 -7.51
C LEU A 157 5.73 12.70 -6.97
N ALA A 158 5.71 13.08 -5.69
CA ALA A 158 4.57 13.77 -5.08
C ALA A 158 4.30 15.13 -5.74
N VAL A 159 5.35 15.91 -6.02
CA VAL A 159 5.25 17.20 -6.74
C VAL A 159 4.82 17.00 -8.21
N GLY A 160 5.21 15.90 -8.85
CA GLY A 160 4.82 15.55 -10.22
C GLY A 160 3.33 15.25 -10.42
N GLY A 161 2.58 15.04 -9.33
CA GLY A 161 1.13 14.89 -9.32
C GLY A 161 0.67 13.42 -9.30
N PRO A 162 -0.31 13.05 -8.44
CA PRO A 162 -0.79 11.66 -8.29
C PRO A 162 -1.29 11.03 -9.60
N LEU A 163 -1.91 11.83 -10.47
CA LEU A 163 -2.55 11.35 -11.70
C LEU A 163 -1.56 11.05 -12.84
N VAL A 164 -0.32 11.56 -12.79
CA VAL A 164 0.72 11.21 -13.77
C VAL A 164 1.36 9.86 -13.40
N VAL A 165 1.60 9.63 -12.10
CA VAL A 165 2.28 8.42 -11.60
C VAL A 165 1.37 7.20 -11.65
N VAL A 166 0.11 7.32 -11.20
CA VAL A 166 -0.84 6.20 -11.17
C VAL A 166 -1.19 5.71 -12.57
N ARG A 167 -1.55 6.64 -13.46
CA ARG A 167 -2.15 6.28 -14.76
C ARG A 167 -1.13 5.91 -15.85
N GLN A 168 0.13 6.31 -15.72
CA GLN A 168 1.15 6.00 -16.73
C GLN A 168 2.17 4.96 -16.27
N TRP A 169 2.42 4.84 -14.97
CA TRP A 169 3.55 4.06 -14.45
C TRP A 169 3.11 2.83 -13.64
N LEU A 170 2.17 2.99 -12.70
CA LEU A 170 1.71 1.90 -11.83
C LEU A 170 0.96 0.80 -12.61
N GLU A 171 -0.04 1.16 -13.42
CA GLU A 171 -0.85 0.19 -14.19
C GLU A 171 -0.05 -0.61 -15.24
N LYS A 172 1.01 -0.02 -15.82
CA LYS A 172 1.74 -0.65 -16.92
C LYS A 172 2.99 -1.42 -16.49
N PHE A 173 3.67 -0.99 -15.43
CA PHE A 173 5.04 -1.46 -15.18
C PHE A 173 5.28 -2.01 -13.77
N ALA A 174 4.70 -1.41 -12.74
CA ALA A 174 4.99 -1.79 -11.35
C ALA A 174 4.38 -3.15 -10.95
N ILE A 175 3.24 -3.50 -11.54
CA ILE A 175 2.45 -4.67 -11.15
C ILE A 175 3.08 -5.99 -11.63
N TRP A 176 3.71 -6.01 -12.81
CA TRP A 176 4.25 -7.24 -13.40
C TRP A 176 5.44 -7.85 -12.62
N PRO A 177 6.46 -7.08 -12.20
CA PRO A 177 7.55 -7.62 -11.39
C PRO A 177 7.06 -8.17 -10.06
N VAL A 178 6.11 -7.48 -9.43
CA VAL A 178 5.53 -7.87 -8.14
C VAL A 178 4.83 -9.23 -8.26
N TYR A 179 3.92 -9.40 -9.21
CA TYR A 179 3.30 -10.70 -9.45
C TYR A 179 4.30 -11.77 -9.85
N GLY A 180 5.30 -11.43 -10.68
CA GLY A 180 6.36 -12.36 -11.07
C GLY A 180 7.13 -12.89 -9.85
N ILE A 181 7.51 -12.00 -8.93
CA ILE A 181 8.18 -12.35 -7.68
C ILE A 181 7.26 -13.18 -6.78
N THR A 182 5.99 -12.80 -6.63
CA THR A 182 5.02 -13.56 -5.82
C THR A 182 4.81 -14.96 -6.35
N ILE A 183 4.65 -15.12 -7.67
CA ILE A 183 4.52 -16.43 -8.33
C ILE A 183 5.79 -17.24 -8.14
N TYR A 184 6.96 -16.62 -8.31
CA TYR A 184 8.24 -17.29 -8.11
C TYR A 184 8.42 -17.76 -6.67
N LEU A 185 8.15 -16.92 -5.67
CA LEU A 185 8.20 -17.27 -4.24
C LEU A 185 7.21 -18.40 -3.90
N THR A 186 6.00 -18.34 -4.47
CA THR A 186 5.00 -19.39 -4.29
C THR A 186 5.52 -20.69 -4.91
N TRP A 187 5.98 -20.68 -6.15
CA TRP A 187 6.55 -21.88 -6.78
C TRP A 187 7.77 -22.42 -6.02
N TYR A 188 8.65 -21.55 -5.54
CA TYR A 188 9.82 -21.92 -4.74
C TYR A 188 9.41 -22.62 -3.44
N LEU A 189 8.42 -22.08 -2.73
CA LEU A 189 7.86 -22.69 -1.52
C LEU A 189 7.34 -24.10 -1.77
N PHE A 190 6.54 -24.29 -2.83
CA PHE A 190 5.95 -25.58 -3.17
C PHE A 190 6.96 -26.60 -3.71
N SER A 191 8.06 -26.15 -4.31
CA SER A 191 9.08 -27.04 -4.89
C SER A 191 10.19 -27.44 -3.91
N HIS A 192 10.50 -26.61 -2.91
CA HIS A 192 11.62 -26.82 -2.00
C HIS A 192 11.20 -27.16 -0.57
N HIS A 193 9.93 -26.98 -0.19
CA HIS A 193 9.44 -27.27 1.17
C HIS A 193 8.23 -28.22 1.18
N ASP A 194 8.19 -29.12 2.16
CA ASP A 194 7.03 -29.98 2.40
C ASP A 194 5.93 -29.17 3.12
N ILE A 195 4.92 -28.77 2.35
CA ILE A 195 3.76 -28.02 2.85
C ILE A 195 2.96 -28.82 3.86
N GLY A 196 2.91 -30.15 3.71
CA GLY A 196 2.25 -31.03 4.66
C GLY A 196 2.93 -31.02 6.02
N ALA A 197 4.27 -30.92 6.04
CA ALA A 197 5.03 -30.73 7.27
C ALA A 197 4.83 -29.33 7.86
N LEU A 198 4.86 -28.28 7.03
CA LEU A 198 4.65 -26.90 7.49
C LEU A 198 3.25 -26.65 8.06
N LEU A 199 2.21 -27.26 7.49
CA LEU A 199 0.83 -27.20 8.00
C LEU A 199 0.66 -27.90 9.35
N ARG A 200 1.45 -28.95 9.60
CA ARG A 200 1.42 -29.70 10.86
C ARG A 200 2.31 -29.10 11.94
N GLN A 201 3.18 -28.14 11.58
CA GLN A 201 4.01 -27.44 12.54
C GLN A 201 3.12 -26.60 13.47
N ALA A 202 3.05 -27.00 14.73
CA ALA A 202 2.34 -26.24 15.74
C ALA A 202 3.08 -24.93 16.02
N GLY A 203 2.33 -23.83 16.11
CA GLY A 203 2.86 -22.58 16.63
C GLY A 203 3.12 -22.67 18.13
N THR A 204 3.89 -21.72 18.67
CA THR A 204 4.21 -21.59 20.10
C THR A 204 2.95 -21.41 20.96
N GLY A 205 1.84 -20.98 20.37
CA GLY A 205 0.58 -20.73 21.06
C GLY A 205 0.56 -19.43 21.86
N GLU A 206 1.63 -18.64 21.76
CA GLU A 206 1.80 -17.37 22.48
C GLU A 206 0.87 -16.28 21.95
N LEU A 207 0.36 -16.42 20.72
CA LEU A 207 -0.51 -15.43 20.08
C LEU A 207 -1.95 -15.95 19.97
N PRO A 208 -2.92 -15.34 20.67
CA PRO A 208 -4.33 -15.68 20.52
C PRO A 208 -4.84 -15.43 19.10
N PHE A 209 -5.71 -16.32 18.61
CA PHE A 209 -6.24 -16.24 17.24
C PHE A 209 -6.94 -14.91 16.93
N TRP A 210 -7.77 -14.38 17.83
CA TRP A 210 -8.46 -13.11 17.59
C TRP A 210 -7.53 -11.90 17.62
N LEU A 211 -6.44 -11.97 18.38
CA LEU A 211 -5.40 -10.94 18.34
C LEU A 211 -4.66 -10.96 16.99
N ALA A 212 -4.49 -12.15 16.41
CA ALA A 212 -3.96 -12.31 15.06
C ALA A 212 -4.85 -11.66 14.01
N VAL A 213 -6.16 -11.90 14.11
CA VAL A 213 -7.16 -11.30 13.20
C VAL A 213 -7.16 -9.79 13.36
N ASP A 214 -7.14 -9.27 14.58
CA ASP A 214 -7.08 -7.83 14.85
C ASP A 214 -5.81 -7.19 14.28
N LEU A 215 -4.65 -7.86 14.42
CA LEU A 215 -3.40 -7.42 13.82
C LEU A 215 -3.49 -7.34 12.29
N VAL A 216 -4.12 -8.32 11.64
CA VAL A 216 -4.33 -8.32 10.18
C VAL A 216 -5.31 -7.22 9.77
N VAL A 217 -6.38 -6.97 10.54
CA VAL A 217 -7.33 -5.88 10.25
C VAL A 217 -6.66 -4.51 10.41
N ALA A 218 -5.75 -4.37 11.38
CA ALA A 218 -5.04 -3.13 11.65
C ALA A 218 -3.91 -2.85 10.65
N MET A 219 -3.39 -3.87 9.97
CA MET A 219 -2.40 -3.72 8.90
C MET A 219 -3.13 -3.47 7.57
N PRO A 220 -2.98 -2.27 6.96
CA PRO A 220 -3.63 -1.93 5.70
C PRO A 220 -3.02 -2.64 4.49
#